data_AF-A0A521A0H0-F1
#
_entry.id   AF-A0A521A0H0-F1
#
_cell.length_a   1.000
_cell.length_b   1.000
_cell.length_c   1.000
_cell.angle_alpha   90.00
_cell.angle_beta   90.00
_cell.angle_gamma   90.00
#
_symmetry.space_group_name_H-M   'P 1'
#
loop_
_entity.id
_entity.type
_entity.pdbx_description
1 polymer ?
#
loop_
_entity_poly.entity_id
_entity_poly.type
_entity_poly.pdbx_seq_one_letter_code
_entity_poly.pdbx_strand_id
1 'polypeptide(L)'
;MRTAILVVFAISVFLPAAFAGEYTEVVSTYDNDFYKIDTKNILIRTENCLEDVQAQEVLLSINGTAGEITFTETDNRCAVQAVLGTSGYRVGNYRVDITREEENWYKITDQDIYIRTEECLIYATEQEGLLSVSTVGKGGSGSLHFEGEACRVIGLYRPMEL
;
A
#
# COMPACT_ATOMS: atom_id res chain seq x y z
N MET A 1 59.72 30.06 -10.79
CA MET A 1 58.45 29.71 -11.46
C MET A 1 57.83 28.57 -10.68
N ARG A 2 56.76 28.81 -9.92
CA ARG A 2 56.09 27.80 -9.08
C ARG A 2 54.90 27.24 -9.86
N THR A 3 55.00 25.99 -10.28
CA THR A 3 53.93 25.24 -10.95
C THR A 3 52.87 24.85 -9.93
N ALA A 4 51.65 25.37 -10.10
CA ALA A 4 50.48 24.94 -9.35
C ALA A 4 49.93 23.66 -9.97
N ILE A 5 49.91 22.57 -9.22
CA ILE A 5 49.28 21.31 -9.62
C ILE A 5 47.81 21.39 -9.21
N LEU A 6 46.92 21.51 -10.20
CA LEU A 6 45.46 21.40 -10.02
C LEU A 6 45.10 19.92 -9.91
N VAL A 7 44.76 19.47 -8.70
CA VAL A 7 44.17 18.16 -8.45
C VAL A 7 42.67 18.27 -8.68
N VAL A 8 42.18 17.73 -9.79
CA VAL A 8 40.75 17.62 -10.08
C VAL A 8 40.21 16.41 -9.33
N PHE A 9 39.51 16.66 -8.22
CA PHE A 9 38.75 15.63 -7.50
C PHE A 9 37.50 15.30 -8.33
N ALA A 10 37.54 14.21 -9.08
CA ALA A 10 36.36 13.66 -9.74
C ALA A 10 35.44 13.05 -8.67
N ILE A 11 34.45 13.82 -8.22
CA ILE A 11 33.39 13.34 -7.33
C ILE A 11 32.49 12.44 -8.17
N SER A 12 32.73 11.14 -8.13
CA SER A 12 31.83 10.11 -8.66
C SER A 12 30.56 10.11 -7.82
N VAL A 13 29.51 10.75 -8.32
CA VAL A 13 28.17 10.68 -7.77
C VAL A 13 27.69 9.23 -7.95
N PHE A 14 27.79 8.42 -6.90
CA PHE A 14 27.09 7.14 -6.82
C PHE A 14 25.59 7.43 -6.74
N LEU A 15 24.94 7.51 -7.89
CA LEU A 15 23.48 7.38 -7.95
C LEU A 15 23.15 5.93 -7.56
N PRO A 16 22.32 5.69 -6.54
CA PRO A 16 21.83 4.35 -6.29
C PRO A 16 21.07 3.90 -7.54
N ALA A 17 21.42 2.72 -8.05
CA ALA A 17 20.65 2.09 -9.10
C ALA A 17 19.26 1.79 -8.55
N ALA A 18 18.24 2.47 -9.06
CA ALA A 18 16.86 2.07 -8.87
C ALA A 18 16.69 0.76 -9.64
N PHE A 19 16.72 -0.37 -8.94
CA PHE A 19 16.44 -1.67 -9.53
C PHE A 19 14.93 -1.77 -9.68
N ALA A 20 14.45 -1.73 -10.92
CA ALA A 20 13.11 -2.20 -11.21
C ALA A 20 13.09 -3.73 -11.00
N GLY A 21 12.21 -4.20 -10.12
CA GLY A 21 12.02 -5.61 -9.82
C GLY A 21 10.85 -6.19 -10.62
N GLU A 22 11.03 -7.39 -11.16
CA GLU A 22 9.95 -8.17 -11.80
C GLU A 22 9.62 -9.39 -10.94
N TYR A 23 8.34 -9.59 -10.68
CA TYR A 23 7.83 -10.62 -9.78
C TYR A 23 6.69 -11.38 -10.45
N THR A 24 6.76 -12.71 -10.44
CA THR A 24 5.61 -13.56 -10.81
C THR A 24 4.84 -13.90 -9.55
N GLU A 25 3.55 -13.54 -9.53
CA GLU A 25 2.69 -13.73 -8.36
C GLU A 25 1.35 -14.33 -8.79
N VAL A 26 0.62 -14.90 -7.83
CA VAL A 26 -0.76 -15.35 -8.01
C VAL A 26 -1.67 -14.43 -7.22
N VAL A 27 -2.64 -13.82 -7.89
CA VAL A 27 -3.53 -12.82 -7.31
C VAL A 27 -5.00 -13.17 -7.47
N SER A 28 -5.80 -12.66 -6.55
CA SER A 28 -7.25 -12.63 -6.64
C SER A 28 -7.77 -11.21 -6.44
N THR A 29 -8.89 -10.88 -7.07
CA THR A 29 -9.61 -9.62 -6.82
C THR A 29 -9.99 -9.54 -5.34
N TYR A 30 -9.69 -8.40 -4.72
CA TYR A 30 -9.91 -8.15 -3.30
C TYR A 30 -10.93 -7.02 -3.07
N ASP A 31 -10.83 -5.96 -3.87
CA ASP A 31 -11.72 -4.80 -3.88
C ASP A 31 -11.61 -4.13 -5.26
N ASN A 32 -12.40 -3.10 -5.56
CA ASN A 32 -12.48 -2.47 -6.89
C ASN A 32 -11.13 -2.33 -7.60
N ASP A 33 -10.18 -1.61 -6.98
CA ASP A 33 -8.83 -1.38 -7.50
C ASP A 33 -7.75 -2.11 -6.70
N PHE A 34 -8.14 -3.17 -5.99
CA PHE A 34 -7.22 -3.92 -5.12
C PHE A 34 -7.19 -5.39 -5.51
N TYR A 35 -5.98 -5.87 -5.72
CA TYR A 35 -5.68 -7.28 -5.90
C TYR A 35 -4.90 -7.78 -4.69
N LYS A 36 -5.22 -8.99 -4.23
CA LYS A 36 -4.47 -9.63 -3.15
C LYS A 36 -3.57 -10.69 -3.73
N ILE A 37 -2.31 -10.72 -3.30
CA ILE A 37 -1.43 -11.86 -3.55
C ILE A 37 -1.85 -13.01 -2.63
N ASP A 38 -2.30 -14.12 -3.18
CA ASP A 38 -2.99 -15.18 -2.42
C ASP A 38 -2.12 -15.82 -1.32
N THR A 39 -0.81 -15.89 -1.58
CA THR A 39 0.17 -16.52 -0.67
C THR A 39 0.73 -15.55 0.37
N LYS A 40 0.41 -14.25 0.27
CA LYS A 40 1.01 -13.19 1.08
C LYS A 40 -0.07 -12.29 1.69
N ASN A 41 0.30 -11.52 2.70
CA ASN A 41 -0.55 -10.46 3.22
C ASN A 41 -0.17 -9.13 2.55
N ILE A 42 -0.21 -9.13 1.23
CA ILE A 42 0.15 -8.01 0.37
C ILE A 42 -1.02 -7.71 -0.56
N LEU A 43 -1.36 -6.43 -0.67
CA LEU A 43 -2.31 -5.93 -1.65
C LEU A 43 -1.57 -5.10 -2.70
N ILE A 44 -2.08 -5.15 -3.93
CA ILE A 44 -1.63 -4.33 -5.04
C ILE A 44 -2.79 -3.38 -5.33
N ARG A 45 -2.55 -2.07 -5.18
CA ARG A 45 -3.50 -1.04 -5.55
C ARG A 45 -3.21 -0.57 -6.97
N THR A 46 -4.19 -0.69 -7.84
CA THR A 46 -4.12 -0.25 -9.23
C THR A 46 -4.83 1.08 -9.45
N GLU A 47 -4.70 1.63 -10.64
CA GLU A 47 -5.48 2.78 -11.10
C GLU A 47 -6.57 2.34 -12.07
N ASN A 48 -7.83 2.29 -11.62
CA ASN A 48 -9.01 1.95 -12.42
C ASN A 48 -8.87 0.62 -13.19
N CYS A 49 -8.34 -0.42 -12.53
CA CYS A 49 -8.20 -1.75 -13.12
C CYS A 49 -9.35 -2.64 -12.64
N LEU A 50 -10.20 -3.06 -13.57
CA LEU A 50 -11.45 -3.77 -13.26
C LEU A 50 -11.41 -5.24 -13.69
N GLU A 51 -10.22 -5.84 -13.75
CA GLU A 51 -10.07 -7.27 -13.98
C GLU A 51 -10.63 -8.04 -12.79
N ASP A 52 -11.58 -8.95 -13.03
CA ASP A 52 -12.15 -9.84 -12.02
C ASP A 52 -11.48 -11.21 -12.14
N VAL A 53 -10.55 -11.50 -11.23
CA VAL A 53 -9.67 -12.65 -11.30
C VAL A 53 -9.67 -13.44 -10.00
N GLN A 54 -9.50 -14.75 -10.12
CA GLN A 54 -9.40 -15.65 -8.98
C GLN A 54 -8.20 -16.57 -9.17
N ALA A 55 -7.23 -16.47 -8.26
CA ALA A 55 -6.00 -17.25 -8.26
C ALA A 55 -5.28 -17.27 -9.62
N GLN A 56 -5.16 -16.10 -10.25
CA GLN A 56 -4.55 -15.94 -11.57
C GLN A 56 -3.09 -15.50 -11.44
N GLU A 57 -2.23 -16.05 -12.30
CA GLU A 57 -0.83 -15.61 -12.40
C GLU A 57 -0.72 -14.23 -13.05
N VAL A 58 0.15 -13.40 -12.51
CA VAL A 58 0.45 -12.05 -13.03
C VAL A 58 1.94 -11.81 -13.02
N LEU A 59 2.39 -10.94 -13.94
CA LEU A 59 3.71 -10.34 -13.89
C LEU A 59 3.59 -8.94 -13.28
N LEU A 60 4.25 -8.73 -12.14
CA LEU A 60 4.29 -7.47 -11.42
C LEU A 60 5.67 -6.83 -11.63
N SER A 61 5.71 -5.68 -12.31
CA SER A 61 6.92 -4.90 -12.54
C SER A 61 6.87 -3.63 -11.69
N ILE A 62 7.77 -3.49 -10.71
CA ILE A 62 7.76 -2.40 -9.72
C ILE A 62 9.08 -1.65 -9.73
N ASN A 63 9.00 -0.32 -9.56
CA ASN A 63 10.14 0.55 -9.29
C ASN A 63 9.79 1.43 -8.08
N GLY A 64 10.32 1.10 -6.91
CA GLY A 64 9.96 1.74 -5.66
C GLY A 64 8.57 1.28 -5.20
N THR A 65 7.58 2.18 -5.21
CA THR A 65 6.21 1.87 -4.75
C THR A 65 5.21 1.68 -5.89
N ALA A 66 5.57 2.05 -7.12
CA ALA A 66 4.66 2.09 -8.26
C ALA A 66 5.21 1.25 -9.42
N GLY A 67 4.34 0.96 -10.40
CA GLY A 67 4.75 0.19 -11.56
C GLY A 67 3.55 -0.30 -12.36
N GLU A 68 3.57 -1.58 -12.72
CA GLU A 68 2.55 -2.17 -13.58
C GLU A 68 2.30 -3.64 -13.21
N ILE A 69 1.05 -4.06 -13.32
CA ILE A 69 0.63 -5.46 -13.25
C ILE A 69 0.15 -5.90 -14.62
N THR A 70 0.64 -7.05 -15.09
CA THR A 70 0.23 -7.69 -16.34
C THR A 70 -0.44 -9.02 -16.04
N PHE A 71 -1.69 -9.19 -16.49
CA PHE A 71 -2.46 -10.42 -16.32
C PHE A 71 -2.12 -11.41 -17.43
N THR A 72 -1.52 -12.55 -17.09
CA THR A 72 -0.89 -13.44 -18.09
C THR A 72 -1.87 -14.14 -19.03
N GLU A 73 -3.12 -14.32 -18.62
CA GLU A 73 -4.14 -14.97 -19.44
C GLU A 73 -4.76 -14.02 -20.48
N THR A 74 -4.80 -12.71 -20.20
CA THR A 74 -5.47 -11.71 -21.03
C THR A 74 -4.50 -10.72 -21.68
N ASP A 75 -3.24 -10.71 -21.26
CA ASP A 75 -2.24 -9.69 -21.56
C ASP A 75 -2.69 -8.26 -21.17
N ASN A 76 -3.73 -8.11 -20.34
CA ASN A 76 -4.15 -6.80 -19.87
C ASN A 76 -3.12 -6.23 -18.88
N ARG A 77 -2.91 -4.91 -18.96
CA ARG A 77 -1.88 -4.20 -18.18
C ARG A 77 -2.51 -3.03 -17.45
N CYS A 78 -2.25 -2.95 -16.16
CA CYS A 78 -2.77 -1.90 -15.31
C CYS A 78 -1.65 -1.19 -14.55
N ALA A 79 -1.74 0.13 -14.43
CA ALA A 79 -0.83 0.90 -13.60
C ALA A 79 -1.02 0.52 -12.13
N VAL A 80 0.09 0.29 -11.43
CA VAL A 80 0.13 0.04 -9.99
C VAL A 80 0.51 1.34 -9.29
N GLN A 81 -0.37 1.81 -8.41
CA GLN A 81 -0.16 3.02 -7.61
C GLN A 81 0.65 2.72 -6.35
N ALA A 82 0.38 1.56 -5.73
CA ALA A 82 1.04 1.16 -4.50
C ALA A 82 1.03 -0.36 -4.33
N VAL A 83 2.10 -0.90 -3.74
CA VAL A 83 2.09 -2.21 -3.12
C VAL A 83 2.01 -2.03 -1.60
N LEU A 84 1.06 -2.71 -0.97
CA LEU A 84 0.66 -2.51 0.41
C LEU A 84 0.91 -3.76 1.24
N GLY A 85 1.79 -3.63 2.24
CA GLY A 85 2.05 -4.66 3.24
C GLY A 85 1.36 -4.37 4.56
N THR A 86 1.54 -5.24 5.55
CA THR A 86 1.00 -5.04 6.91
C THR A 86 1.58 -3.78 7.57
N SER A 87 0.75 -2.97 8.25
CA SER A 87 1.16 -1.70 8.85
C SER A 87 2.22 -1.81 9.96
N GLY A 88 2.26 -2.94 10.68
CA GLY A 88 3.14 -3.14 11.84
C GLY A 88 2.55 -2.63 13.17
N TYR A 89 1.28 -2.20 13.19
CA TYR A 89 0.57 -1.90 14.42
C TYR A 89 0.58 -3.08 15.39
N ARG A 90 0.61 -2.78 16.70
CA ARG A 90 0.48 -3.77 17.76
C ARG A 90 -0.97 -3.81 18.24
N VAL A 91 -1.34 -4.87 18.96
CA VAL A 91 -2.62 -4.92 19.68
C VAL A 91 -2.66 -3.77 20.70
N GLY A 92 -3.74 -2.99 20.69
CA GLY A 92 -3.86 -1.80 21.52
C GLY A 92 -4.91 -0.82 21.03
N ASN A 93 -5.05 0.31 21.73
CA ASN A 93 -5.94 1.41 21.37
C ASN A 93 -5.12 2.66 21.03
N TYR A 94 -5.51 3.34 19.95
CA TYR A 94 -4.78 4.45 19.38
C TYR A 94 -5.75 5.58 19.04
N ARG A 95 -5.39 6.81 19.45
CA ARG A 95 -6.04 8.02 18.94
C ARG A 95 -5.38 8.33 17.59
N VAL A 96 -6.20 8.48 16.56
CA VAL A 96 -5.76 8.70 15.18
C VAL A 96 -6.60 9.80 14.55
N ASP A 97 -5.98 10.63 13.73
CA ASP A 97 -6.72 11.50 12.82
C ASP A 97 -6.85 10.77 11.49
N ILE A 98 -8.04 10.75 10.90
CA ILE A 98 -8.35 9.96 9.71
C ILE A 98 -8.98 10.81 8.61
N THR A 99 -8.64 10.48 7.37
CA THR A 99 -9.30 11.01 6.16
C THR A 99 -9.77 9.85 5.32
N ARG A 100 -11.00 9.91 4.83
CA ARG A 100 -11.53 8.91 3.91
C ARG A 100 -10.92 9.13 2.52
N GLU A 101 -10.25 8.11 2.00
CA GLU A 101 -9.67 8.13 0.65
C GLU A 101 -10.68 7.57 -0.36
N GLU A 102 -11.30 6.43 -0.04
CA GLU A 102 -12.25 5.72 -0.89
C GLU A 102 -13.34 5.07 -0.03
N GLU A 103 -14.27 4.35 -0.66
CA GLU A 103 -15.24 3.55 0.09
C GLU A 103 -14.54 2.51 0.96
N ASN A 104 -14.86 2.48 2.26
CA ASN A 104 -14.27 1.60 3.26
C ASN A 104 -12.75 1.76 3.48
N TRP A 105 -12.09 2.73 2.85
CA TRP A 105 -10.66 3.00 2.98
C TRP A 105 -10.41 4.37 3.61
N TYR A 106 -9.72 4.36 4.75
CA TYR A 106 -9.33 5.56 5.48
C TYR A 106 -7.81 5.62 5.59
N LYS A 107 -7.23 6.80 5.39
CA LYS A 107 -5.82 7.07 5.68
C LYS A 107 -5.71 7.69 7.07
N ILE A 108 -4.72 7.27 7.85
CA ILE A 108 -4.33 7.97 9.09
C ILE A 108 -3.52 9.20 8.69
N THR A 109 -3.95 10.40 9.08
CA THR A 109 -3.25 11.66 8.76
C THR A 109 -1.80 11.60 9.24
N ASP A 110 -0.89 12.14 8.42
CA ASP A 110 0.56 12.15 8.64
C ASP A 110 1.23 10.77 8.80
N GLN A 111 0.49 9.70 8.53
CA GLN A 111 1.00 8.34 8.48
C GLN A 111 0.66 7.74 7.12
N ASP A 112 1.61 7.09 6.47
CA ASP A 112 1.32 6.32 5.26
C ASP A 112 0.71 4.96 5.64
N ILE A 113 -0.41 5.02 6.37
CA ILE A 113 -1.12 3.86 6.90
C ILE A 113 -2.59 3.98 6.54
N TYR A 114 -3.10 2.91 5.97
CA TYR A 114 -4.46 2.77 5.47
C TYR A 114 -5.22 1.76 6.32
N ILE A 115 -6.44 2.13 6.70
CA ILE A 115 -7.38 1.32 7.44
C ILE A 115 -8.44 0.85 6.44
N ARG A 116 -8.51 -0.47 6.20
CA ARG A 116 -9.63 -1.10 5.50
C ARG A 116 -10.69 -1.47 6.53
N THR A 117 -11.87 -0.92 6.35
CA THR A 117 -13.05 -1.19 7.16
C THR A 117 -14.00 -2.14 6.44
N GLU A 118 -15.14 -2.51 7.01
CA GLU A 118 -16.22 -3.22 6.32
C GLU A 118 -17.50 -2.42 6.49
N GLU A 119 -18.19 -2.12 5.39
CA GLU A 119 -19.47 -1.38 5.35
C GLU A 119 -19.47 -0.04 6.12
N CYS A 120 -18.32 0.64 6.16
CA CYS A 120 -18.17 1.92 6.85
C CYS A 120 -18.18 3.06 5.83
N LEU A 121 -19.36 3.65 5.64
CA LEU A 121 -19.61 4.67 4.60
C LEU A 121 -19.51 6.11 5.11
N ILE A 122 -19.03 6.31 6.35
CA ILE A 122 -18.97 7.62 7.01
C ILE A 122 -17.88 8.46 6.36
N TYR A 123 -18.22 9.66 5.90
CA TYR A 123 -17.22 10.60 5.39
C TYR A 123 -16.38 11.17 6.55
N ALA A 124 -15.07 11.25 6.34
CA ALA A 124 -14.12 11.80 7.31
C ALA A 124 -13.06 12.63 6.58
N THR A 125 -12.72 13.80 7.13
CA THR A 125 -11.62 14.66 6.68
C THR A 125 -10.90 15.17 7.91
N GLU A 126 -9.66 14.71 8.13
CA GLU A 126 -8.87 15.02 9.33
C GLU A 126 -9.66 14.82 10.64
N GLN A 127 -10.50 13.79 10.67
CA GLN A 127 -11.40 13.50 11.78
C GLN A 127 -10.69 12.70 12.86
N GLU A 128 -10.79 13.13 14.12
CA GLU A 128 -10.27 12.33 15.23
C GLU A 128 -11.14 11.07 15.43
N GLY A 129 -10.47 9.93 15.62
CA GLY A 129 -11.08 8.64 15.94
C GLY A 129 -10.26 7.80 16.91
N LEU A 130 -10.90 6.76 17.44
CA LEU A 130 -10.28 5.73 18.29
C LEU A 130 -10.16 4.43 17.49
N LEU A 131 -8.92 4.07 17.13
CA LEU A 131 -8.59 2.80 16.51
C LEU A 131 -8.23 1.77 17.59
N SER A 132 -9.03 0.71 17.68
CA SER A 132 -8.75 -0.46 18.50
C SER A 132 -8.24 -1.58 17.62
N VAL A 133 -7.01 -2.05 17.85
CA VAL A 133 -6.39 -3.15 17.13
C VAL A 133 -6.47 -4.40 17.99
N SER A 134 -7.23 -5.39 17.53
CA SER A 134 -7.47 -6.66 18.24
C SER A 134 -6.56 -7.78 17.74
N THR A 135 -6.17 -7.75 16.47
CA THR A 135 -5.24 -8.71 15.88
C THR A 135 -4.25 -8.02 14.94
N VAL A 136 -3.08 -8.63 14.74
CA VAL A 136 -1.99 -8.08 13.91
C VAL A 136 -1.63 -8.98 12.71
N GLY A 137 -2.12 -10.22 12.70
CA GLY A 137 -1.91 -11.17 11.60
C GLY A 137 -2.90 -10.92 10.46
N LYS A 138 -2.48 -11.22 9.21
CA LYS A 138 -3.30 -11.04 7.99
C LYS A 138 -3.76 -9.60 7.72
N GLY A 139 -2.91 -8.62 7.99
CA GLY A 139 -3.26 -7.20 7.85
C GLY A 139 -3.79 -6.58 9.15
N GLY A 140 -4.19 -7.38 10.14
CA GLY A 140 -4.72 -6.89 11.41
C GLY A 140 -6.20 -6.53 11.34
N SER A 141 -6.87 -6.55 12.50
CA SER A 141 -8.31 -6.33 12.60
C SER A 141 -8.70 -5.65 13.91
N GLY A 142 -9.92 -5.11 13.96
CA GLY A 142 -10.44 -4.47 15.16
C GLY A 142 -11.62 -3.53 14.88
N SER A 143 -11.60 -2.34 15.44
CA SER A 143 -12.66 -1.33 15.27
C SER A 143 -12.10 0.08 15.18
N LEU A 144 -12.77 0.93 14.41
CA LEU A 144 -12.49 2.36 14.30
C LEU A 144 -13.74 3.11 14.73
N HIS A 145 -13.66 3.89 15.82
CA HIS A 145 -14.78 4.65 16.35
C HIS A 145 -14.58 6.15 16.11
N PHE A 146 -15.55 6.80 15.47
CA PHE A 146 -15.57 8.23 15.19
C PHE A 146 -17.01 8.66 14.87
N GLU A 147 -17.33 9.94 15.06
CA GLU A 147 -18.69 10.47 14.83
C GLU A 147 -19.80 9.70 15.58
N GLY A 148 -19.48 9.09 16.72
CA GLY A 148 -20.42 8.30 17.52
C GLY A 148 -20.71 6.89 16.97
N GLU A 149 -20.09 6.50 15.86
CA GLU A 149 -20.29 5.21 15.18
C GLU A 149 -19.04 4.34 15.28
N ALA A 150 -19.22 3.01 15.19
CA ALA A 150 -18.11 2.06 15.24
C ALA A 150 -18.04 1.23 13.96
N CYS A 151 -16.95 1.41 13.22
CA CYS A 151 -16.67 0.68 11.99
C CYS A 151 -15.79 -0.53 12.25
N ARG A 152 -16.12 -1.69 11.66
CA ARG A 152 -15.29 -2.88 11.75
C ARG A 152 -14.04 -2.69 10.91
N VAL A 153 -12.87 -2.93 11.49
CA VAL A 153 -11.57 -2.90 10.78
C VAL A 153 -11.18 -4.32 10.38
N ILE A 154 -10.90 -4.52 9.10
CA ILE A 154 -10.51 -5.81 8.51
C ILE A 154 -9.09 -5.80 7.95
N GLY A 155 -8.40 -4.66 7.97
CA GLY A 155 -7.00 -4.56 7.58
C GLY A 155 -6.37 -3.21 7.92
N LEU A 156 -5.07 -3.25 8.21
CA LEU A 156 -4.19 -2.11 8.41
C LEU A 156 -2.97 -2.29 7.52
N TYR A 157 -2.79 -1.38 6.57
CA TYR A 157 -1.82 -1.52 5.51
C TYR A 157 -0.91 -0.30 5.43
N ARG A 158 0.31 -0.50 4.91
CA ARG A 158 1.26 0.59 4.60
C ARG A 158 1.89 0.33 3.24
N PRO A 159 2.26 1.37 2.48
CA PRO A 159 3.11 1.21 1.32
C PRO A 159 4.42 0.50 1.69
N MET A 160 4.85 -0.35 0.77
CA MET A 160 6.16 -1.00 0.82
C MET A 160 6.88 -0.79 -0.51
N GLU A 161 8.20 -0.72 -0.44
CA GLU A 161 9.06 -0.70 -1.61
C GLU A 161 9.44 -2.15 -1.96
N LEU A 162 9.39 -2.47 -3.25
CA LEU A 162 9.83 -3.73 -3.83
C LEU A 162 10.98 -3.51 -4.82
#